data_AF-A0A376FVU5-F1
#
_entry.id   AF-A0A376FVU5-F1
#
_cell.length_a   1.000
_cell.length_b   1.000
_cell.length_c   1.000
_cell.angle_alpha   90.00
_cell.angle_beta   90.00
_cell.angle_gamma   90.00
#
_symmetry.space_group_name_H-M   'P 1'
#
loop_
_entity.id
_entity.type
_entity.pdbx_description
1 polymer ?
#
loop_
_entity_poly.entity_id
_entity_poly.type
_entity_poly.pdbx_seq_one_letter_code
_entity_poly.pdbx_strand_id
1 'polypeptide(L)' 'MRYPTREYQRDSPSDLLLRRPQGIKPKKKIVKIRDSGLTRKVISALGAYHHNRPIIDRGEQDKYIIVSC' A
#
# COMPACT_ATOMS: atom_id res chain seq x y z
N MET A 1 27.62 35.28 -36.07
CA MET A 1 27.57 34.34 -34.94
C MET A 1 26.11 34.07 -34.60
N ARG A 2 25.60 32.87 -34.90
CA ARG A 2 24.20 32.46 -34.64
C ARG A 2 24.18 31.80 -33.26
N TYR A 3 23.45 32.36 -32.29
CA TYR A 3 23.28 31.70 -31.00
C TYR A 3 22.64 30.34 -31.27
N PRO A 4 23.22 29.22 -30.78
CA PRO A 4 22.48 27.97 -30.78
C PRO A 4 21.33 28.21 -29.82
N THR A 5 20.15 28.42 -30.38
CA THR A 5 18.91 28.18 -29.66
C THR A 5 18.99 26.74 -29.23
N ARG A 6 19.46 26.52 -27.99
CA ARG A 6 19.04 25.40 -27.17
C ARG A 6 17.54 25.58 -27.04
N GLU A 7 16.81 25.20 -28.09
CA GLU A 7 15.43 24.81 -28.00
C GLU A 7 15.47 23.70 -26.96
N TYR A 8 15.17 24.10 -25.73
CA TYR A 8 14.69 23.18 -24.73
C TYR A 8 13.65 22.35 -25.48
N GLN A 9 13.94 21.07 -25.73
CA GLN A 9 12.90 20.09 -25.97
C GLN A 9 12.03 20.19 -24.73
N ARG A 10 11.00 21.03 -24.85
CA ARG A 10 9.97 21.24 -23.85
C ARG A 10 9.16 19.96 -23.95
N ASP A 11 9.68 18.92 -23.30
CA ASP A 11 8.88 17.76 -22.92
C ASP A 11 7.51 18.31 -22.53
N SER A 12 6.47 17.83 -23.21
CA SER A 12 5.14 18.37 -23.00
C SER A 12 4.83 18.29 -21.50
N PRO A 13 4.05 19.20 -20.91
CA PRO A 13 3.75 19.15 -19.48
C PRO A 13 3.21 17.77 -19.04
N SER A 14 2.65 16.99 -19.97
CA SER A 14 2.29 15.57 -19.86
C SER A 14 3.49 14.61 -19.65
N ASP A 15 4.60 14.77 -20.34
CA ASP A 15 5.81 13.93 -20.18
C ASP A 15 6.43 14.10 -18.78
N LEU A 16 6.32 15.29 -18.19
CA LEU A 16 6.72 15.54 -16.81
C LEU A 16 5.81 14.80 -15.80
N LEU A 17 4.53 14.56 -16.12
CA LEU A 17 3.62 13.77 -15.29
C LEU A 17 3.90 12.27 -15.41
N LEU A 18 4.32 11.79 -16.60
CA LEU A 18 4.66 10.39 -16.85
C LEU A 18 6.01 9.98 -16.26
N ARG A 19 6.96 10.93 -16.14
CA ARG A 19 8.21 10.72 -15.39
C ARG A 19 8.04 10.79 -13.88
N ARG A 20 6.88 11.21 -13.36
CA ARG A 20 6.63 11.04 -11.92
C ARG A 20 6.72 9.55 -11.62
N PRO A 21 7.53 9.13 -10.63
CA PRO A 21 7.62 7.73 -10.27
C PRO A 21 6.22 7.23 -9.88
N GLN A 22 5.60 6.47 -10.78
CA GLN A 22 4.32 5.84 -10.51
C GLN A 22 4.56 4.68 -9.56
N GLY A 23 4.27 4.90 -8.29
CA GLY A 23 3.97 3.81 -7.39
C GLY A 23 5.11 3.44 -6.45
N ILE A 24 5.18 4.19 -5.34
CA ILE A 24 5.24 3.49 -4.07
C ILE A 24 3.80 3.05 -3.80
N LYS A 25 3.44 1.83 -4.21
CA LYS A 25 2.18 1.22 -3.74
C LYS A 25 2.24 1.25 -2.21
N PRO A 26 1.19 1.72 -1.51
CA PRO A 26 1.13 1.62 -0.07
C PRO A 26 1.42 0.18 0.33
N LYS A 27 2.55 -0.05 1.02
CA LYS A 27 2.91 -1.39 1.46
C LYS A 27 1.90 -1.78 2.54
N LYS A 28 1.18 -2.88 2.33
CA LYS A 28 0.29 -3.42 3.36
C LYS A 28 1.07 -3.60 4.65
N LYS A 29 0.56 -3.04 5.75
CA LYS A 29 1.20 -3.18 7.06
C LYS A 29 0.81 -4.54 7.62
N ILE A 30 1.80 -5.32 8.03
CA ILE A 30 1.60 -6.63 8.64
C ILE A 30 1.82 -6.49 10.14
N VAL A 31 0.81 -6.85 10.93
CA VAL A 31 0.86 -6.79 12.40
C VAL A 31 0.59 -8.18 12.96
N LYS A 32 1.37 -8.58 13.97
CA LYS A 32 1.16 -9.83 14.73
C LYS A 32 0.31 -9.52 15.96
N ILE A 33 -0.79 -10.25 16.13
CA ILE A 33 -1.73 -10.07 17.23
C ILE A 33 -1.89 -11.41 17.96
N ARG A 34 -2.00 -11.39 19.29
CA ARG A 34 -2.27 -12.61 20.07
C ARG A 34 -3.65 -13.18 19.68
N ASP A 35 -3.71 -14.48 19.39
CA ASP A 35 -4.99 -15.13 19.12
C ASP A 35 -5.80 -15.25 20.41
N SER A 36 -6.97 -14.63 20.42
CA SER A 36 -7.91 -14.63 21.54
C SER A 36 -9.34 -14.53 21.00
N GLY A 37 -10.32 -14.97 21.78
CA GLY A 37 -11.74 -14.84 21.39
C GLY A 37 -12.15 -13.39 21.09
N LEU A 38 -11.55 -12.42 21.79
CA LEU A 38 -11.81 -10.99 21.57
C LEU A 38 -11.18 -10.49 20.26
N THR A 39 -9.91 -10.82 20.00
CA THR A 39 -9.20 -10.37 18.78
C THR A 39 -9.88 -10.89 17.52
N ARG A 40 -10.39 -12.13 17.55
CA ARG A 40 -11.20 -12.69 16.45
C ARG A 40 -12.51 -11.92 16.20
N LYS A 41 -13.25 -11.56 17.25
CA LYS A 41 -14.48 -10.76 17.12
C LYS A 41 -14.20 -9.36 16.56
N VAL A 42 -13.15 -8.71 17.06
CA VAL A 42 -12.75 -7.36 16.63
C VAL A 42 -12.33 -7.34 15.17
N ILE A 43 -11.51 -8.31 14.73
CA ILE A 43 -11.06 -8.41 13.32
C ILE A 43 -12.24 -8.73 12.39
N SER A 44 -13.14 -9.63 12.82
CA SER A 44 -14.35 -9.96 12.08
C SER A 44 -15.25 -8.72 11.89
N ALA A 45 -15.43 -7.94 12.96
CA ALA A 45 -16.18 -6.69 12.90
C ALA A 45 -15.48 -5.66 11.98
N LEU A 46 -14.16 -5.47 12.12
CA LEU A 46 -13.38 -4.57 11.26
C LEU A 46 -13.52 -4.90 9.77
N GLY A 47 -13.49 -6.18 9.41
CA GLY A 47 -13.69 -6.63 8.03
C GLY A 47 -15.10 -6.38 7.48
N ALA A 48 -16.10 -6.21 8.35
CA ALA A 48 -17.47 -5.88 7.94
C ALA A 48 -17.68 -4.37 7.72
N TYR A 49 -16.93 -3.51 8.40
CA TYR A 49 -17.08 -2.05 8.32
C TYR A 49 -16.10 -1.37 7.36
N HIS A 50 -14.98 -2.02 6.97
CA HIS A 50 -14.02 -1.47 6.03
C HIS A 50 -14.00 -2.24 4.70
N HIS A 51 -13.96 -1.51 3.57
CA HIS A 51 -13.75 -2.09 2.24
C HIS A 51 -12.42 -2.85 2.09
N ASN A 52 -11.46 -2.62 2.98
CA ASN A 52 -10.22 -3.37 3.07
C ASN A 52 -10.39 -4.52 4.07
N ARG A 53 -10.79 -5.69 3.58
CA ARG A 53 -10.86 -6.90 4.40
C ARG A 53 -9.44 -7.29 4.84
N PRO A 54 -9.16 -7.42 6.14
CA PRO A 54 -7.88 -7.89 6.60
C PRO A 54 -7.61 -9.31 6.10
N ILE A 55 -6.43 -9.54 5.52
CA ILE A 55 -5.97 -10.90 5.22
C ILE A 55 -5.41 -11.48 6.51
N ILE A 56 -5.94 -12.62 6.92
CA ILE A 56 -5.56 -13.31 8.15
C ILE A 56 -4.74 -14.54 7.75
N ASP A 57 -3.49 -14.58 8.21
CA ASP A 57 -2.65 -15.77 8.12
C ASP A 57 -2.45 -16.37 9.52
N ARG A 58 -2.64 -17.69 9.61
CA ARG A 58 -2.46 -18.48 10.84
C ARG A 58 -1.10 -19.13 10.75
N GLY A 59 -0.12 -18.60 11.48
CA GLY A 59 1.22 -19.17 11.51
C GLY A 59 1.27 -20.49 12.28
N GLU A 60 2.40 -21.20 12.17
CA GLU A 60 2.74 -22.48 12.84
C GLU A 60 2.59 -22.49 14.38
N GLN A 61 2.34 -21.32 14.96
CA GLN A 61 1.88 -21.16 16.33
C GLN A 61 0.52 -20.47 16.27
N ASP A 62 -0.58 -21.22 16.35
CA ASP A 62 -1.97 -20.68 16.47
C ASP A 62 -2.13 -19.62 17.58
N LYS A 63 -1.13 -19.47 18.45
CA LYS A 63 -0.98 -18.40 19.46
C LYS A 63 -1.02 -16.98 18.87
N TYR A 64 -0.71 -16.79 17.58
CA TYR A 64 -0.71 -15.47 16.95
C TYR A 64 -1.36 -15.49 15.57
N ILE A 65 -2.19 -14.48 15.31
CA ILE A 65 -2.77 -14.19 14.01
C ILE A 65 -2.04 -13.02 13.36
N ILE A 66 -1.76 -13.17 12.07
CA ILE A 66 -1.12 -12.12 11.28
C ILE A 66 -2.20 -11.39 10.51
N VAL A 67 -2.32 -10.08 10.74
CA VAL A 67 -3.31 -9.23 10.08
C VAL A 67 -2.60 -8.31 9.09
N SER A 68 -3.04 -8.36 7.83
CA SER A 68 -2.64 -7.42 6.79
C SER A 68 -3.74 -6.38 6.57
N CYS A 69 -3.47 -5.12 6.93
CA CYS A 69 -4.35 -3.96 6.73
C CYS A 69 -4.06 -3.29 5.38
#